data_AF-A0A9X2S234-F1
#
_entry.id   AF-A0A9X2S234-F1
#
_cell.length_a   1.000
_cell.length_b   1.000
_cell.length_c   1.000
_cell.angle_alpha   90.00
_cell.angle_beta   90.00
_cell.angle_gamma   90.00
#
_symmetry.space_group_name_H-M   'P 1'
#
loop_
_entity.id
_entity.type
_entity.pdbx_description
1 polymer ?
#
loop_
_entity_poly.entity_id
_entity_poly.type
_entity_poly.pdbx_seq_one_letter_code
_entity_poly.pdbx_strand_id
1 'polypeptide(L)'
;MLGVALEGGGARGAFHIGAIKALLEEGYEIDGIVGTSIGAFNAAMVAQGDFEKCFDMWSNITPQQLFDIEDRHMANVINRNLDIKTISYFSGEAKKIIANRGIDTENLRKVVDELVDEEKLRNSNIDFGLVTVELGPLSPIEVFKEDIPEGKIKDYIMASARYPGLKMEPLDGKAYLDGGLYDNCPVSLLAKKNYDKIIAIRLNSSRKLKHVDENTNVVEIQPSMDLGGTFIFTKDLAHRNIKLGYYDAIKAIRKLRGREYYIEPVDDDLIFNKLLELPDDLILDIGRSMGLEDIPVKRMLFEFILPNISKYLNLNKEDNYQDIIIALLENMAKERQIEKFKIYSLLDFLNLIKDNEKEGNFHNKIQLSLRGLKRKAIENFTQVNVDIINEKLLCLLDEEE
;
A
#
# COMPACT_ATOMS: atom_id res chain seq x y z
N MET A 1 -25.44 -4.38 0.97
CA MET A 1 -24.68 -3.92 -0.19
C MET A 1 -23.25 -3.60 0.22
N LEU A 2 -22.28 -4.14 -0.51
CA LEU A 2 -20.86 -3.84 -0.38
C LEU A 2 -20.43 -2.86 -1.47
N GLY A 3 -19.83 -1.75 -1.04
CA GLY A 3 -19.26 -0.74 -1.92
C GLY A 3 -17.74 -0.79 -1.92
N VAL A 4 -17.10 -0.49 -3.05
CA VAL A 4 -15.65 -0.37 -3.17
C VAL A 4 -15.28 1.01 -3.70
N ALA A 5 -14.39 1.73 -3.01
CA ALA A 5 -13.87 3.02 -3.44
C ALA A 5 -12.40 2.91 -3.83
N LEU A 6 -12.05 3.31 -5.06
CA LEU A 6 -10.69 3.25 -5.60
C LEU A 6 -10.04 4.64 -5.63
N GLU A 7 -8.92 4.79 -4.94
CA GLU A 7 -8.22 6.07 -4.82
C GLU A 7 -7.48 6.49 -6.12
N GLY A 8 -7.41 7.79 -6.42
CA GLY A 8 -6.60 8.30 -7.51
C GLY A 8 -5.09 8.21 -7.24
N GLY A 9 -4.29 7.85 -8.26
CA GLY A 9 -2.84 7.70 -8.09
C GLY A 9 -2.02 7.23 -9.29
N GLY A 10 -2.54 7.34 -10.52
CA GLY A 10 -1.82 6.96 -11.75
C GLY A 10 -1.34 5.51 -11.75
N ALA A 11 -0.05 5.28 -12.02
CA ALA A 11 0.58 3.95 -12.11
C ALA A 11 0.43 3.10 -10.84
N ARG A 12 0.18 3.73 -9.69
CA ARG A 12 -0.09 3.03 -8.43
C ARG A 12 -1.40 2.24 -8.47
N GLY A 13 -2.29 2.51 -9.43
CA GLY A 13 -3.55 1.79 -9.64
C GLY A 13 -3.39 0.28 -9.87
N ALA A 14 -2.19 -0.21 -10.19
CA ALA A 14 -1.85 -1.64 -10.18
C ALA A 14 -2.15 -2.31 -8.82
N PHE A 15 -2.03 -1.56 -7.72
CA PHE A 15 -2.40 -2.03 -6.38
C PHE A 15 -3.90 -2.34 -6.26
N HIS A 16 -4.77 -1.55 -6.88
CA HIS A 16 -6.22 -1.83 -6.90
C HIS A 16 -6.51 -3.21 -7.47
N ILE A 17 -5.82 -3.58 -8.56
CA ILE A 17 -6.05 -4.84 -9.26
C ILE A 17 -5.73 -6.03 -8.36
N GLY A 18 -4.62 -5.95 -7.63
CA GLY A 18 -4.28 -6.95 -6.63
C GLY A 18 -5.33 -7.06 -5.53
N ALA A 19 -5.76 -5.92 -4.98
CA ALA A 19 -6.72 -5.89 -3.90
C ALA A 19 -8.12 -6.38 -4.33
N ILE A 20 -8.59 -5.99 -5.52
CA ILE A 20 -9.84 -6.49 -6.11
C ILE A 20 -9.75 -7.99 -6.36
N LYS A 21 -8.62 -8.49 -6.89
CA LYS A 21 -8.40 -9.92 -7.07
C LYS A 21 -8.59 -10.69 -5.76
N ALA A 22 -7.98 -10.22 -4.67
CA ALA A 22 -8.13 -10.83 -3.35
C ALA A 22 -9.58 -10.79 -2.87
N LEU A 23 -10.29 -9.66 -3.03
CA LEU A 23 -11.71 -9.57 -2.66
C LEU A 23 -12.57 -10.60 -3.41
N LEU A 24 -12.39 -10.72 -4.73
CA LEU A 24 -13.12 -11.68 -5.56
C LEU A 24 -12.80 -13.13 -5.18
N GLU A 25 -11.53 -13.46 -4.94
CA GLU A 25 -11.11 -14.81 -4.52
C GLU A 25 -11.58 -15.18 -3.10
N GLU A 26 -11.69 -14.22 -2.19
CA GLU A 26 -12.27 -14.41 -0.86
C GLU A 26 -13.81 -14.41 -0.86
N GLY A 27 -14.45 -14.34 -2.04
CA GLY A 27 -15.89 -14.46 -2.20
C GLY A 27 -16.69 -13.19 -1.90
N TYR A 28 -16.07 -12.01 -1.93
CA TYR A 28 -16.78 -10.75 -1.78
C TYR A 28 -17.51 -10.39 -3.09
N GLU A 29 -18.82 -10.16 -2.98
CA GLU A 29 -19.64 -9.63 -4.08
C GLU A 29 -19.69 -8.10 -4.02
N ILE A 30 -19.25 -7.44 -5.08
CA ILE A 30 -19.21 -5.97 -5.16
C ILE A 30 -20.52 -5.48 -5.78
N ASP A 31 -21.36 -4.82 -4.98
CA ASP A 31 -22.64 -4.25 -5.44
C ASP A 31 -22.45 -2.87 -6.10
N GLY A 32 -21.40 -2.14 -5.70
CA GLY A 32 -21.08 -0.85 -6.27
C GLY A 32 -19.61 -0.51 -6.17
N ILE A 33 -19.09 0.17 -7.19
CA ILE A 33 -17.71 0.58 -7.25
C ILE A 33 -17.57 2.01 -7.78
N VAL A 34 -16.78 2.80 -7.08
CA VAL A 34 -16.52 4.20 -7.43
C VAL A 34 -15.04 4.47 -7.47
N GLY A 35 -14.61 5.47 -8.23
CA GLY A 35 -13.21 5.83 -8.24
C GLY A 35 -12.90 7.21 -8.80
N THR A 36 -11.66 7.63 -8.56
CA THR A 36 -11.13 8.91 -9.03
C THR A 36 -9.92 8.66 -9.93
N SER A 37 -9.81 9.35 -11.07
CA SER A 37 -8.67 9.25 -11.98
C SER A 37 -8.46 7.81 -12.45
N ILE A 38 -7.28 7.23 -12.26
CA ILE A 38 -7.03 5.81 -12.54
C ILE A 38 -8.00 4.86 -11.79
N GLY A 39 -8.48 5.27 -10.61
CA GLY A 39 -9.50 4.55 -9.86
C GLY A 39 -10.83 4.49 -10.61
N ALA A 40 -11.23 5.56 -11.31
CA ALA A 40 -12.45 5.58 -12.12
C ALA A 40 -12.34 4.61 -13.31
N PHE A 41 -11.19 4.57 -13.97
CA PHE A 41 -10.95 3.62 -15.05
C PHE A 41 -11.00 2.16 -14.55
N ASN A 42 -10.26 1.83 -13.48
CA ASN A 42 -10.28 0.48 -12.91
C ASN A 42 -11.70 0.10 -12.40
N ALA A 43 -12.43 1.05 -11.80
CA ALA A 43 -13.80 0.85 -11.36
C ALA A 43 -14.75 0.52 -12.52
N ALA A 44 -14.62 1.21 -13.66
CA ALA A 44 -15.40 0.93 -14.86
C ALA A 44 -15.13 -0.49 -15.39
N MET A 45 -13.87 -0.91 -15.45
CA MET A 45 -13.48 -2.25 -15.90
C MET A 45 -14.05 -3.36 -15.02
N VAL A 46 -14.06 -3.16 -13.70
CA VAL A 46 -14.67 -4.10 -12.75
C VAL A 46 -16.19 -4.12 -12.91
N ALA A 47 -16.82 -2.94 -12.91
CA ALA A 47 -18.27 -2.83 -13.01
C ALA A 47 -18.82 -3.40 -14.31
N GLN A 48 -18.12 -3.28 -15.44
CA GLN A 48 -18.55 -3.88 -16.72
C GLN A 48 -18.28 -5.39 -16.82
N GLY A 49 -17.70 -6.01 -15.79
CA GLY A 49 -17.41 -7.45 -15.74
C GLY A 49 -16.15 -7.89 -16.49
N ASP A 50 -15.24 -6.97 -16.82
CA ASP A 50 -14.01 -7.25 -17.59
C ASP A 50 -12.75 -7.16 -16.71
N PHE A 51 -12.83 -7.65 -15.47
CA PHE A 51 -11.70 -7.64 -14.52
C PHE A 51 -10.44 -8.32 -15.09
N GLU A 52 -10.57 -9.49 -15.69
CA GLU A 52 -9.43 -10.23 -16.26
C GLU A 52 -8.71 -9.43 -17.37
N LYS A 53 -9.45 -8.72 -18.22
CA LYS A 53 -8.84 -7.83 -19.23
C LYS A 53 -8.07 -6.68 -18.58
N CYS A 54 -8.61 -6.14 -17.50
CA CYS A 54 -7.93 -5.10 -16.73
C CYS A 54 -6.64 -5.63 -16.09
N PHE A 55 -6.69 -6.84 -15.52
CA PHE A 55 -5.54 -7.53 -14.95
C PHE A 55 -4.45 -7.76 -15.99
N ASP A 56 -4.82 -8.24 -17.18
CA ASP A 56 -3.89 -8.49 -18.29
C ASP A 56 -3.24 -7.21 -18.80
N MET A 57 -4.02 -6.13 -18.93
CA MET A 57 -3.50 -4.82 -19.32
C MET A 57 -2.46 -4.34 -18.29
N TRP A 58 -2.78 -4.36 -16.99
CA TRP A 58 -1.83 -3.95 -15.95
C TRP A 58 -0.58 -4.84 -15.89
N SER A 59 -0.72 -6.14 -16.14
CA SER A 59 0.40 -7.10 -16.16
C SER A 59 1.32 -6.91 -17.37
N ASN A 60 0.87 -6.22 -18.41
CA ASN A 60 1.64 -6.02 -19.64
C ASN A 60 1.87 -4.55 -19.99
N ILE A 61 1.56 -3.64 -19.06
CA ILE A 61 1.62 -2.21 -19.29
C ILE A 61 3.06 -1.73 -19.50
N THR A 62 3.22 -0.82 -20.45
CA THR A 62 4.48 -0.12 -20.73
C THR A 62 4.24 1.37 -20.86
N PRO A 63 5.24 2.23 -20.55
CA PRO A 63 5.07 3.67 -20.66
C PRO A 63 4.72 4.13 -22.09
N GLN A 64 5.24 3.43 -23.10
CA GLN A 64 5.01 3.74 -24.53
C GLN A 64 3.57 3.49 -24.97
N GLN A 65 2.88 2.53 -24.35
CA GLN A 65 1.45 2.30 -24.62
C GLN A 65 0.56 3.43 -24.10
N LEU A 66 1.03 4.21 -23.12
CA LEU A 66 0.23 5.27 -22.49
C LEU A 66 0.61 6.66 -22.96
N PHE A 67 1.88 6.87 -23.33
CA PHE A 67 2.41 8.16 -23.71
C PHE A 67 3.20 8.04 -25.00
N ASP A 68 2.95 8.95 -25.93
CA ASP A 68 3.72 9.07 -27.16
C ASP A 68 5.07 9.75 -26.87
N ILE A 69 6.07 8.94 -26.56
CA ILE A 69 7.39 9.41 -26.14
C ILE A 69 8.44 8.75 -27.00
N GLU A 70 8.79 9.42 -28.10
CA GLU A 70 9.88 9.02 -28.97
C GLU A 70 11.26 9.20 -28.32
N ASP A 71 11.35 9.96 -27.21
CA ASP A 71 12.64 10.38 -26.64
C ASP A 71 12.98 9.65 -25.32
N ARG A 72 14.07 8.87 -25.32
CA ARG A 72 14.59 8.17 -24.12
C ARG A 72 14.82 9.13 -22.93
N HIS A 73 15.03 10.42 -23.21
CA HIS A 73 15.21 11.43 -22.17
C HIS A 73 13.92 11.78 -21.43
N MET A 74 12.76 11.73 -22.09
CA MET A 74 11.45 11.99 -21.47
C MET A 74 10.93 10.80 -20.67
N ALA A 75 11.24 9.57 -21.10
CA ALA A 75 10.98 8.38 -20.29
C ALA A 75 11.63 8.48 -18.90
N ASN A 76 12.84 9.04 -18.80
CA ASN A 76 13.52 9.30 -17.52
C ASN A 76 12.88 10.41 -16.69
N VAL A 77 12.21 11.38 -17.32
CA VAL A 77 11.51 12.48 -16.63
C VAL A 77 10.21 11.97 -16.02
N ILE A 78 9.44 11.16 -16.76
CA ILE A 78 8.22 10.52 -16.29
C ILE A 78 8.50 9.44 -15.24
N ASN A 79 9.62 8.72 -15.39
CA ASN A 79 10.07 7.72 -14.43
C ASN A 79 10.61 8.32 -13.11
N ARG A 80 10.77 9.65 -13.02
CA ARG A 80 11.16 10.31 -11.78
C ARG A 80 9.90 10.88 -11.13
N ASN A 81 9.70 10.60 -9.84
CA ASN A 81 8.62 11.20 -9.04
C ASN A 81 8.58 12.73 -9.21
N LEU A 82 7.68 13.24 -10.04
CA LEU A 82 7.62 14.67 -10.34
C LEU A 82 6.78 15.40 -9.28
N ASP A 83 7.49 15.99 -8.33
CA ASP A 83 6.97 17.08 -7.52
C ASP A 83 6.97 18.36 -8.37
N ILE A 84 5.80 18.97 -8.59
CA ILE A 84 5.60 20.10 -9.52
C ILE A 84 6.47 21.31 -9.14
N LYS A 85 6.84 21.46 -7.86
CA LYS A 85 7.76 22.50 -7.40
C LYS A 85 9.21 22.34 -7.91
N THR A 86 9.58 21.15 -8.38
CA THR A 86 10.90 20.87 -8.97
C THR A 86 10.95 21.19 -10.47
N ILE A 87 9.78 21.25 -11.14
CA ILE A 87 9.66 21.50 -12.59
C ILE A 87 10.15 22.89 -12.97
N SER A 88 9.98 23.89 -12.10
CA SER A 88 10.47 25.25 -12.37
C SER A 88 11.99 25.39 -12.28
N TYR A 89 12.69 24.41 -11.67
CA TYR A 89 14.11 24.56 -11.33
C TYR A 89 15.08 23.84 -12.29
N PHE A 90 14.64 22.84 -13.08
CA PHE A 90 15.58 22.10 -13.95
C PHE A 90 15.05 21.67 -15.33
N SER A 91 15.85 22.04 -16.35
CA SER A 91 15.93 21.56 -17.74
C SER A 91 14.98 22.18 -18.80
N GLY A 92 15.52 22.38 -20.00
CA GLY A 92 14.79 22.87 -21.19
C GLY A 92 13.62 21.98 -21.64
N GLU A 93 13.53 20.76 -21.11
CA GLU A 93 12.45 19.80 -21.37
C GLU A 93 11.15 20.19 -20.64
N ALA A 94 11.25 20.76 -19.42
CA ALA A 94 10.09 21.37 -18.74
C ALA A 94 9.54 22.55 -19.55
N LYS A 95 10.43 23.35 -20.18
CA LYS A 95 10.03 24.43 -21.10
C LYS A 95 9.32 23.88 -22.35
N LYS A 96 9.73 22.73 -22.90
CA LYS A 96 9.05 22.08 -24.02
C LYS A 96 7.67 21.54 -23.66
N ILE A 97 7.51 20.91 -22.48
CA ILE A 97 6.17 20.46 -22.01
C ILE A 97 5.24 21.67 -21.84
N ILE A 98 5.73 22.75 -21.24
CA ILE A 98 4.97 24.01 -21.10
C ILE A 98 4.67 24.62 -22.48
N ALA A 99 5.65 24.64 -23.40
CA ALA A 99 5.49 25.15 -24.76
C ALA A 99 4.51 24.34 -25.61
N ASN A 100 4.48 23.02 -25.43
CA ASN A 100 3.57 22.08 -26.10
C ASN A 100 2.22 21.94 -25.39
N ARG A 101 1.98 22.73 -24.33
CA ARG A 101 0.74 22.76 -23.52
C ARG A 101 0.41 21.42 -22.81
N GLY A 102 1.42 20.64 -22.44
CA GLY A 102 1.28 19.39 -21.69
C GLY A 102 1.78 18.15 -22.44
N ILE A 103 1.72 17.00 -21.77
CA ILE A 103 2.00 15.67 -22.34
C ILE A 103 0.75 15.22 -23.09
N ASP A 104 0.92 14.68 -24.30
CA ASP A 104 -0.19 14.16 -25.10
C ASP A 104 -0.85 12.95 -24.43
N THR A 105 -2.18 12.88 -24.51
CA THR A 105 -3.01 11.84 -23.90
C THR A 105 -3.77 11.01 -24.92
N GLU A 106 -3.46 11.14 -26.23
CA GLU A 106 -4.10 10.35 -27.29
C GLU A 106 -4.00 8.84 -27.03
N ASN A 107 -2.85 8.36 -26.55
CA ASN A 107 -2.66 6.95 -26.22
C ASN A 107 -3.48 6.51 -24.99
N LEU A 108 -3.59 7.36 -23.96
CA LEU A 108 -4.51 7.11 -22.84
C LEU A 108 -5.96 7.03 -23.32
N ARG A 109 -6.35 7.93 -24.23
CA ARG A 109 -7.70 7.93 -24.81
C ARG A 109 -7.96 6.64 -25.59
N LYS A 110 -7.01 6.18 -26.42
CA LYS A 110 -7.12 4.90 -27.14
C LYS A 110 -7.34 3.72 -26.19
N VAL A 111 -6.60 3.66 -25.08
CA VAL A 111 -6.79 2.62 -24.06
C VAL A 111 -8.21 2.65 -23.47
N VAL A 112 -8.73 3.84 -23.12
CA VAL A 112 -10.10 3.99 -22.62
C VAL A 112 -11.12 3.60 -23.69
N ASP A 113 -10.92 4.04 -24.93
CA ASP A 113 -11.82 3.74 -26.04
C ASP A 113 -11.87 2.25 -26.38
N GLU A 114 -10.74 1.55 -26.30
CA GLU A 114 -10.62 0.12 -26.57
C GLU A 114 -11.17 -0.76 -25.44
N LEU A 115 -10.94 -0.38 -24.17
CA LEU A 115 -11.23 -1.25 -23.03
C LEU A 115 -12.58 -0.96 -22.36
N VAL A 116 -13.03 0.29 -22.32
CA VAL A 116 -14.30 0.65 -21.67
C VAL A 116 -15.45 0.43 -22.65
N ASP A 117 -16.44 -0.35 -22.21
CA ASP A 117 -17.67 -0.64 -22.94
C ASP A 117 -18.86 -0.01 -22.21
N GLU A 118 -19.33 1.12 -22.73
CA GLU A 118 -20.41 1.89 -22.09
C GLU A 118 -21.72 1.10 -22.02
N GLU A 119 -22.03 0.30 -23.04
CA GLU A 119 -23.26 -0.51 -23.06
C GLU A 119 -23.21 -1.56 -21.94
N LYS A 120 -22.10 -2.30 -21.84
CA LYS A 120 -21.92 -3.26 -20.74
C LYS A 120 -21.95 -2.60 -19.37
N LEU A 121 -21.28 -1.46 -19.22
CA LEU A 121 -21.22 -0.76 -17.94
C LEU A 121 -22.60 -0.29 -17.48
N ARG A 122 -23.42 0.24 -18.40
CA ARG A 122 -24.79 0.66 -18.13
C ARG A 122 -25.71 -0.53 -17.82
N ASN A 123 -25.55 -1.64 -18.53
CA ASN A 123 -26.34 -2.86 -18.33
C ASN A 123 -25.89 -3.71 -17.12
N SER A 124 -24.75 -3.40 -16.52
CA SER A 124 -24.26 -4.10 -15.32
C SER A 124 -25.15 -3.84 -14.11
N ASN A 125 -25.30 -4.85 -13.26
CA ASN A 125 -25.96 -4.72 -11.95
C ASN A 125 -25.07 -4.04 -10.91
N ILE A 126 -23.77 -3.86 -11.19
CA ILE A 126 -22.85 -3.15 -10.31
C ILE A 126 -23.01 -1.65 -10.54
N ASP A 127 -23.27 -0.89 -9.47
CA ASP A 127 -23.25 0.57 -9.53
C ASP A 127 -21.85 1.05 -9.91
N PHE A 128 -21.78 2.05 -10.79
CA PHE A 128 -20.53 2.71 -11.14
C PHE A 128 -20.64 4.21 -10.91
N GLY A 129 -19.64 4.81 -10.26
CA GLY A 129 -19.55 6.25 -10.13
C GLY A 129 -18.11 6.78 -10.14
N LEU A 130 -17.98 8.07 -10.36
CA LEU A 130 -16.68 8.73 -10.42
C LEU A 130 -16.71 10.15 -9.89
N VAL A 131 -15.52 10.69 -9.61
CA VAL A 131 -15.33 12.09 -9.22
C VAL A 131 -14.44 12.82 -10.23
N THR A 132 -14.85 14.02 -10.61
CA THR A 132 -14.01 15.01 -11.30
C THR A 132 -14.28 16.41 -10.73
N VAL A 133 -13.50 17.42 -11.12
CA VAL A 133 -13.70 18.81 -10.67
C VAL A 133 -13.81 19.72 -11.89
N GLU A 134 -14.87 20.52 -11.99
CA GLU A 134 -14.99 21.53 -13.05
C GLU A 134 -14.08 22.73 -12.74
N LEU A 135 -13.15 23.07 -13.64
CA LEU A 135 -12.09 24.07 -13.41
C LEU A 135 -12.64 25.48 -13.19
N GLY A 136 -13.69 25.87 -13.92
CA GLY A 136 -14.27 27.22 -13.88
C GLY A 136 -14.82 27.58 -12.50
N PRO A 137 -15.87 26.87 -12.02
CA PRO A 137 -16.44 27.07 -10.69
C PRO A 137 -15.64 26.40 -9.56
N LEU A 138 -14.66 25.55 -9.87
CA LEU A 138 -13.97 24.67 -8.90
C LEU A 138 -14.93 23.80 -8.08
N SER A 139 -16.04 23.39 -8.71
CA SER A 139 -17.05 22.54 -8.08
C SER A 139 -16.76 21.06 -8.36
N PRO A 140 -16.89 20.19 -7.35
CA PRO A 140 -16.82 18.74 -7.55
C PRO A 140 -18.03 18.27 -8.37
N ILE A 141 -17.78 17.28 -9.22
CA ILE A 141 -18.80 16.53 -9.94
C ILE A 141 -18.67 15.10 -9.48
N GLU A 142 -19.66 14.67 -8.71
CA GLU A 142 -19.83 13.34 -8.17
C GLU A 142 -21.03 12.74 -8.90
N VAL A 143 -20.79 11.77 -9.79
CA VAL A 143 -21.83 11.23 -10.67
C VAL A 143 -21.77 9.71 -10.72
N PHE A 144 -22.94 9.08 -10.80
CA PHE A 144 -23.07 7.67 -11.15
C PHE A 144 -23.33 7.51 -12.65
N LYS A 145 -23.21 6.28 -13.16
CA LYS A 145 -23.43 5.96 -14.58
C LYS A 145 -24.80 6.44 -15.08
N GLU A 146 -25.82 6.40 -14.24
CA GLU A 146 -27.17 6.88 -14.54
C GLU A 146 -27.26 8.40 -14.75
N ASP A 147 -26.36 9.17 -14.14
CA ASP A 147 -26.32 10.63 -14.25
C ASP A 147 -25.52 11.11 -15.48
N ILE A 148 -24.65 10.25 -16.02
CA ILE A 148 -23.80 10.57 -17.16
C ILE A 148 -24.60 10.44 -18.47
N PRO A 149 -24.59 11.44 -19.37
CA PRO A 149 -25.26 11.34 -20.65
C PRO A 149 -24.79 10.15 -21.49
N GLU A 150 -25.68 9.58 -22.29
CA GLU A 150 -25.36 8.46 -23.17
C GLU A 150 -24.26 8.84 -24.18
N GLY A 151 -23.28 7.96 -24.35
CA GLY A 151 -22.08 8.17 -25.18
C GLY A 151 -20.99 9.01 -24.51
N LYS A 152 -21.14 9.42 -23.24
CA LYS A 152 -20.19 10.30 -22.55
C LYS A 152 -19.38 9.63 -21.44
N ILE A 153 -19.61 8.36 -21.12
CA ILE A 153 -18.90 7.71 -19.99
C ILE A 153 -17.38 7.77 -20.16
N LYS A 154 -16.89 7.49 -21.36
CA LYS A 154 -15.45 7.54 -21.67
C LYS A 154 -14.87 8.95 -21.49
N ASP A 155 -15.62 9.97 -21.88
CA ASP A 155 -15.21 11.37 -21.72
C ASP A 155 -15.14 11.76 -20.24
N TYR A 156 -16.07 11.30 -19.41
CA TYR A 156 -16.07 11.54 -17.96
C TYR A 156 -14.91 10.81 -17.25
N ILE A 157 -14.60 9.57 -17.66
CA ILE A 157 -13.42 8.85 -17.17
C ILE A 157 -12.13 9.62 -17.51
N MET A 158 -12.01 10.10 -18.76
CA MET A 158 -10.88 10.94 -19.17
C MET A 158 -10.81 12.25 -18.37
N ALA A 159 -11.95 12.91 -18.13
CA ALA A 159 -12.02 14.13 -17.33
C ALA A 159 -11.60 13.90 -15.86
N SER A 160 -11.94 12.75 -15.29
CA SER A 160 -11.53 12.34 -13.94
C SER A 160 -10.01 12.15 -13.81
N ALA A 161 -9.33 11.80 -14.92
CA ALA A 161 -7.87 11.60 -14.98
C ALA A 161 -7.07 12.84 -15.37
N ARG A 162 -7.70 14.03 -15.40
CA ARG A 162 -7.08 15.27 -15.89
C ARG A 162 -6.10 15.90 -14.90
N TYR A 163 -4.92 15.29 -14.78
CA TYR A 163 -3.85 15.77 -13.91
C TYR A 163 -3.13 17.00 -14.49
N PRO A 164 -2.72 18.00 -13.67
CA PRO A 164 -1.95 19.15 -14.15
C PRO A 164 -0.70 18.75 -14.94
N GLY A 165 -0.63 19.21 -16.20
CA GLY A 165 0.45 18.88 -17.13
C GLY A 165 0.08 17.87 -18.23
N LEU A 166 -1.10 17.24 -18.16
CA LEU A 166 -1.66 16.43 -19.25
C LEU A 166 -2.52 17.30 -20.18
N LYS A 167 -2.33 17.16 -21.49
CA LYS A 167 -3.15 17.83 -22.50
C LYS A 167 -4.40 16.98 -22.77
N MET A 168 -5.56 17.45 -22.36
CA MET A 168 -6.84 16.77 -22.56
C MET A 168 -7.90 17.73 -23.11
N GLU A 169 -8.75 17.22 -23.99
CA GLU A 169 -9.85 17.97 -24.56
C GLU A 169 -10.87 18.39 -23.48
N PRO A 170 -11.52 19.56 -23.62
CA PRO A 170 -12.63 19.95 -22.74
C PRO A 170 -13.81 18.98 -22.89
N LEU A 171 -14.46 18.62 -21.79
CA LEU A 171 -15.72 17.87 -21.83
C LEU A 171 -16.85 18.89 -22.01
N ASP A 172 -17.59 18.80 -23.12
CA ASP A 172 -18.69 19.71 -23.48
C ASP A 172 -18.29 21.20 -23.44
N GLY A 173 -17.05 21.51 -23.88
CA GLY A 173 -16.51 22.88 -23.90
C GLY A 173 -16.06 23.41 -22.53
N LYS A 174 -16.21 22.62 -21.46
CA LYS A 174 -15.77 22.97 -20.11
C LYS A 174 -14.45 22.27 -19.77
N ALA A 175 -13.58 22.99 -19.06
CA ALA A 175 -12.34 22.43 -18.56
C ALA A 175 -12.58 21.74 -17.21
N TYR A 176 -11.97 20.57 -17.02
CA TYR A 176 -12.05 19.79 -15.77
C TYR A 176 -10.65 19.54 -15.22
N LEU A 177 -10.57 19.06 -13.99
CA LEU A 177 -9.38 18.64 -13.29
C LEU A 177 -9.58 17.26 -12.67
N ASP A 178 -8.46 16.62 -12.36
CA ASP A 178 -8.42 15.37 -11.61
C ASP A 178 -9.20 15.50 -10.29
N GLY A 179 -10.10 14.55 -10.05
CA GLY A 179 -10.96 14.52 -8.87
C GLY A 179 -10.19 14.46 -7.56
N GLY A 180 -8.92 14.00 -7.60
CA GLY A 180 -8.06 13.84 -6.44
C GLY A 180 -7.66 15.13 -5.75
N LEU A 181 -7.88 16.28 -6.38
CA LEU A 181 -7.78 17.59 -5.74
C LEU A 181 -8.88 17.82 -4.70
N TYR A 182 -10.08 17.31 -4.97
CA TYR A 182 -11.24 17.40 -4.09
C TYR A 182 -11.32 16.15 -3.20
N ASP A 183 -11.68 15.01 -3.79
CA ASP A 183 -11.85 13.72 -3.11
C ASP A 183 -11.11 12.61 -3.88
N ASN A 184 -9.96 12.22 -3.35
CA ASN A 184 -9.09 11.25 -4.00
C ASN A 184 -9.61 9.82 -3.84
N CYS A 185 -10.35 9.51 -2.77
CA CYS A 185 -10.92 8.18 -2.53
C CYS A 185 -12.41 8.36 -2.21
N PRO A 186 -13.29 8.25 -3.21
CA PRO A 186 -14.65 8.80 -3.13
C PRO A 186 -15.65 7.92 -2.35
N VAL A 187 -15.31 7.57 -1.12
CA VAL A 187 -16.14 6.80 -0.17
C VAL A 187 -17.49 7.48 0.06
N SER A 188 -17.49 8.81 0.05
CA SER A 188 -18.69 9.62 0.28
C SER A 188 -19.80 9.38 -0.75
N LEU A 189 -19.48 9.04 -2.01
CA LEU A 189 -20.49 8.70 -3.02
C LEU A 189 -21.28 7.44 -2.65
N LEU A 190 -20.58 6.39 -2.21
CA LEU A 190 -21.20 5.15 -1.78
C LEU A 190 -21.97 5.35 -0.47
N ALA A 191 -21.42 6.14 0.47
CA ALA A 191 -22.10 6.48 1.70
C ALA A 191 -23.45 7.18 1.43
N LYS A 192 -23.50 8.12 0.47
CA LYS A 192 -24.73 8.81 0.05
C LYS A 192 -25.77 7.87 -0.59
N LYS A 193 -25.35 6.76 -1.22
CA LYS A 193 -26.25 5.69 -1.71
C LYS A 193 -26.57 4.63 -0.64
N ASN A 194 -26.25 4.87 0.63
CA ASN A 194 -26.55 4.00 1.77
C ASN A 194 -25.96 2.58 1.66
N TYR A 195 -24.72 2.46 1.18
CA TYR A 195 -24.00 1.19 1.23
C TYR A 195 -23.67 0.79 2.69
N ASP A 196 -23.95 -0.47 3.05
CA ASP A 196 -23.83 -0.97 4.44
C ASP A 196 -22.36 -1.08 4.89
N LYS A 197 -21.48 -1.40 3.95
CA LYS A 197 -20.04 -1.54 4.16
C LYS A 197 -19.31 -1.03 2.94
N ILE A 198 -18.26 -0.25 3.17
CA ILE A 198 -17.41 0.29 2.11
C ILE A 198 -15.97 -0.16 2.32
N ILE A 199 -15.35 -0.70 1.28
CA ILE A 199 -13.93 -1.00 1.26
C ILE A 199 -13.23 0.12 0.48
N ALA A 200 -12.40 0.91 1.16
CA ALA A 200 -11.60 1.95 0.54
C ALA A 200 -10.21 1.39 0.21
N ILE A 201 -9.92 1.21 -1.08
CA ILE A 201 -8.59 0.80 -1.53
C ILE A 201 -7.75 2.05 -1.75
N ARG A 202 -6.84 2.29 -0.82
CA ARG A 202 -6.00 3.48 -0.75
C ARG A 202 -4.72 3.29 -1.54
N LEU A 203 -4.24 4.38 -2.14
CA LEU A 203 -2.92 4.47 -2.77
C LEU A 203 -1.97 5.41 -2.01
N ASN A 204 -2.50 6.16 -1.04
CA ASN A 204 -1.72 7.03 -0.17
C ASN A 204 -2.25 6.99 1.27
N SER A 205 -1.55 6.26 2.14
CA SER A 205 -1.88 6.10 3.56
C SER A 205 -1.66 7.37 4.40
N SER A 206 -0.93 8.38 3.89
CA SER A 206 -0.65 9.61 4.66
C SER A 206 -1.83 10.59 4.73
N ARG A 207 -2.84 10.43 3.87
CA ARG A 207 -4.00 11.32 3.82
C ARG A 207 -5.21 10.65 4.45
N LYS A 208 -5.92 11.36 5.32
CA LYS A 208 -7.22 10.90 5.82
C LYS A 208 -8.26 10.90 4.70
N LEU A 209 -9.22 9.96 4.77
CA LEU A 209 -10.43 10.03 3.96
C LEU A 209 -11.16 11.35 4.24
N LYS A 210 -11.74 11.93 3.20
CA LYS A 210 -12.52 13.16 3.29
C LYS A 210 -14.00 12.83 3.18
N HIS A 211 -14.85 13.67 3.77
CA HIS A 211 -16.31 13.58 3.61
C HIS A 211 -16.90 12.22 4.05
N VAL A 212 -16.27 11.57 5.03
CA VAL A 212 -16.75 10.31 5.64
C VAL A 212 -17.22 10.61 7.06
N ASP A 213 -18.49 10.33 7.33
CA ASP A 213 -19.08 10.44 8.67
C ASP A 213 -18.60 9.28 9.57
N GLU A 214 -18.49 9.52 10.87
CA GLU A 214 -18.01 8.53 11.86
C GLU A 214 -18.84 7.24 11.90
N ASN A 215 -20.11 7.30 11.48
CA ASN A 215 -21.01 6.16 11.42
C ASN A 215 -20.85 5.30 10.15
N THR A 216 -20.03 5.74 9.20
CA THR A 216 -19.81 5.01 7.95
C THR A 216 -18.91 3.81 8.22
N ASN A 217 -19.40 2.60 7.93
CA ASN A 217 -18.63 1.37 8.08
C ASN A 217 -17.60 1.22 6.95
N VAL A 218 -16.41 1.79 7.15
CA VAL A 218 -15.32 1.78 6.18
C VAL A 218 -14.19 0.88 6.63
N VAL A 219 -13.76 -0.03 5.75
CA VAL A 219 -12.52 -0.79 5.89
C VAL A 219 -11.51 -0.26 4.89
N GLU A 220 -10.35 0.19 5.36
CA GLU A 220 -9.29 0.67 4.48
C GLU A 220 -8.30 -0.47 4.15
N ILE A 221 -8.05 -0.69 2.87
CA ILE A 221 -6.92 -1.50 2.39
C ILE A 221 -5.85 -0.51 1.96
N GLN A 222 -4.72 -0.51 2.68
CA GLN A 222 -3.63 0.45 2.46
C GLN A 222 -2.34 -0.29 2.13
N PRO A 223 -1.46 0.31 1.30
CA PRO A 223 -0.21 -0.32 0.93
C PRO A 223 0.74 -0.37 2.14
N SER A 224 1.25 -1.56 2.46
CA SER A 224 2.27 -1.77 3.51
C SER A 224 3.66 -1.29 3.09
N MET A 225 3.87 -1.04 1.79
CA MET A 225 5.13 -0.59 1.22
C MET A 225 4.92 0.54 0.21
N ASP A 226 5.97 1.31 -0.09
CA ASP A 226 5.93 2.35 -1.12
C ASP A 226 5.53 1.77 -2.49
N LEU A 227 4.55 2.39 -3.15
CA LEU A 227 4.03 1.96 -4.45
C LEU A 227 4.87 2.45 -5.64
N GLY A 228 5.97 3.17 -5.39
CA GLY A 228 6.72 3.86 -6.43
C GLY A 228 5.99 5.10 -6.93
N GLY A 229 6.38 5.56 -8.12
CA GLY A 229 5.91 6.85 -8.62
C GLY A 229 4.61 6.83 -9.40
N THR A 230 3.84 7.91 -9.27
CA THR A 230 2.51 8.10 -9.90
C THR A 230 2.55 7.96 -11.43
N PHE A 231 3.69 8.24 -12.07
CA PHE A 231 3.82 8.16 -13.53
C PHE A 231 4.81 7.08 -13.99
N ILE A 232 5.20 6.14 -13.12
CA ILE A 232 6.16 5.07 -13.46
C ILE A 232 5.39 3.81 -13.88
N PHE A 233 5.11 3.64 -15.17
CA PHE A 233 4.30 2.53 -15.69
C PHE A 233 5.15 1.35 -16.21
N THR A 234 6.05 0.83 -15.38
CA THR A 234 6.86 -0.35 -15.76
C THR A 234 6.18 -1.66 -15.37
N LYS A 235 6.37 -2.70 -16.19
CA LYS A 235 5.87 -4.05 -15.92
C LYS A 235 6.29 -4.59 -14.56
N ASP A 236 7.55 -4.41 -14.17
CA ASP A 236 8.06 -4.89 -12.87
C ASP A 236 7.38 -4.19 -11.70
N LEU A 237 7.16 -2.87 -11.79
CA LEU A 237 6.49 -2.11 -10.74
C LEU A 237 5.01 -2.47 -10.67
N ALA A 238 4.35 -2.63 -11.82
CA ALA A 238 2.96 -3.07 -11.88
C ALA A 238 2.78 -4.47 -11.26
N HIS A 239 3.61 -5.44 -11.65
CA HIS A 239 3.60 -6.78 -11.06
C HIS A 239 3.82 -6.77 -9.55
N ARG A 240 4.79 -5.99 -9.06
CA ARG A 240 5.05 -5.84 -7.63
C ARG A 240 3.84 -5.26 -6.91
N ASN A 241 3.25 -4.20 -7.45
CA ASN A 241 2.11 -3.52 -6.83
C ASN A 241 0.83 -4.36 -6.89
N ILE A 242 0.62 -5.18 -7.94
CA ILE A 242 -0.46 -6.19 -7.97
C ILE A 242 -0.26 -7.21 -6.84
N LYS A 243 0.94 -7.76 -6.68
CA LYS A 243 1.22 -8.69 -5.56
C LYS A 243 0.97 -8.01 -4.21
N LEU A 244 1.51 -6.81 -4.02
CA LEU A 244 1.33 -6.03 -2.79
C LEU A 244 -0.15 -5.77 -2.48
N GLY A 245 -0.92 -5.32 -3.48
CA GLY A 245 -2.37 -5.12 -3.34
C GLY A 245 -3.12 -6.38 -2.95
N TYR A 246 -2.76 -7.51 -3.53
CA TYR A 246 -3.34 -8.81 -3.19
C TYR A 246 -3.08 -9.15 -1.73
N TYR A 247 -1.81 -9.16 -1.31
CA TYR A 247 -1.46 -9.59 0.04
C TYR A 247 -1.93 -8.59 1.12
N ASP A 248 -1.89 -7.28 0.87
CA ASP A 248 -2.43 -6.27 1.79
C ASP A 248 -3.96 -6.36 1.92
N ALA A 249 -4.66 -6.73 0.85
CA ALA A 249 -6.09 -7.02 0.93
C ALA A 249 -6.37 -8.29 1.73
N ILE A 250 -5.65 -9.39 1.48
CA ILE A 250 -5.77 -10.61 2.27
C ILE A 250 -5.47 -10.34 3.75
N LYS A 251 -4.46 -9.51 4.04
CA LYS A 251 -4.14 -9.09 5.41
C LYS A 251 -5.31 -8.38 6.08
N ALA A 252 -5.95 -7.45 5.40
CA ALA A 252 -7.11 -6.75 5.93
C ALA A 252 -8.33 -7.69 6.13
N ILE A 253 -8.58 -8.60 5.19
CA ILE A 253 -9.71 -9.54 5.20
C ILE A 253 -9.54 -10.58 6.30
N ARG A 254 -8.38 -11.24 6.35
CA ARG A 254 -8.07 -12.35 7.28
C ARG A 254 -7.45 -11.89 8.59
N LYS A 255 -7.27 -10.57 8.77
CA LYS A 255 -6.65 -9.96 9.96
C LYS A 255 -5.24 -10.51 10.23
N LEU A 256 -4.43 -10.66 9.17
CA LEU A 256 -3.04 -11.08 9.30
C LEU A 256 -2.21 -10.01 10.02
N ARG A 257 -1.16 -10.45 10.71
CA ARG A 257 -0.20 -9.64 11.48
C ARG A 257 1.09 -9.43 10.71
N GLY A 258 1.97 -8.62 11.29
CA GLY A 258 3.21 -8.14 10.65
C GLY A 258 3.06 -6.74 10.07
N ARG A 259 4.16 -6.11 9.70
CA ARG A 259 4.21 -4.79 9.06
C ARG A 259 4.60 -4.91 7.60
N GLU A 260 5.58 -5.75 7.29
CA GLU A 260 6.07 -6.00 5.93
C GLU A 260 5.88 -7.43 5.45
N TYR A 261 5.58 -8.35 6.38
CA TYR A 261 5.25 -9.74 6.15
C TYR A 261 3.79 -10.01 6.51
N TYR A 262 3.30 -11.17 6.10
CA TYR A 262 1.90 -11.58 6.24
C TYR A 262 1.85 -12.83 7.10
N ILE A 263 1.63 -12.65 8.41
CA ILE A 263 1.72 -13.73 9.40
C ILE A 263 0.34 -14.00 9.98
N GLU A 264 -0.04 -15.26 10.06
CA GLU A 264 -1.31 -15.66 10.68
C GLU A 264 -1.30 -15.27 12.17
N PRO A 265 -2.39 -14.64 12.67
CA PRO A 265 -2.47 -14.28 14.08
C PRO A 265 -2.47 -15.53 14.93
N VAL A 266 -1.81 -15.43 16.09
CA VAL A 266 -1.84 -16.46 17.13
C VAL A 266 -2.59 -15.95 18.35
N ASP A 267 -2.91 -16.83 19.29
CA ASP A 267 -3.44 -16.41 20.59
C ASP A 267 -2.37 -15.61 21.35
N ASP A 268 -2.72 -14.41 21.81
CA ASP A 268 -1.79 -13.55 22.54
C ASP A 268 -1.47 -14.12 23.93
N ASP A 269 -2.42 -14.84 24.55
CA ASP A 269 -2.20 -15.51 25.83
C ASP A 269 -1.14 -16.62 25.71
N LEU A 270 -1.08 -17.31 24.56
CA LEU A 270 -0.03 -18.29 24.28
C LEU A 270 1.34 -17.61 24.23
N ILE A 271 1.44 -16.46 23.56
CA ILE A 271 2.70 -15.70 23.50
C ILE A 271 3.10 -15.18 24.88
N PHE A 272 2.14 -14.67 25.65
CA PHE A 272 2.39 -14.21 27.01
C PHE A 272 2.90 -15.34 27.92
N ASN A 273 2.33 -16.54 27.84
CA ASN A 273 2.79 -17.70 28.61
C ASN A 273 4.21 -18.12 28.20
N LYS A 274 4.51 -18.17 26.91
CA LYS A 274 5.89 -18.45 26.45
C LYS A 274 6.89 -17.38 26.91
N LEU A 275 6.49 -16.11 26.98
CA LEU A 275 7.31 -15.03 27.57
C LEU A 275 7.55 -15.24 29.07
N LEU A 276 6.55 -15.74 29.81
CA LEU A 276 6.71 -16.10 31.22
C LEU A 276 7.68 -17.27 31.43
N GLU A 277 7.69 -18.21 30.49
CA GLU A 277 8.55 -19.41 30.52
C GLU A 277 10.00 -19.14 30.13
N LEU A 278 10.33 -17.93 29.64
CA LEU A 278 11.71 -17.56 29.32
C LEU A 278 12.65 -17.78 30.52
N PRO A 279 13.79 -18.49 30.32
CA PRO A 279 14.81 -18.70 31.33
C PRO A 279 15.31 -17.41 31.96
N ASP A 280 15.46 -17.44 33.28
CA ASP A 280 15.81 -16.25 34.07
C ASP A 280 17.22 -15.75 33.76
N ASP A 281 18.17 -16.64 33.44
CA ASP A 281 19.53 -16.31 33.03
C ASP A 281 19.56 -15.52 31.72
N LEU A 282 18.69 -15.86 30.78
CA LEU A 282 18.51 -15.12 29.53
C LEU A 282 18.03 -13.69 29.79
N ILE A 283 16.99 -13.55 30.61
CA ILE A 283 16.39 -12.25 30.93
C ILE A 283 17.42 -11.37 31.64
N LEU A 284 18.17 -11.94 32.60
CA LEU A 284 19.26 -11.26 33.30
C LEU A 284 20.39 -10.84 32.36
N ASP A 285 20.73 -11.68 31.38
CA ASP A 285 21.74 -11.36 30.36
C ASP A 285 21.31 -10.17 29.49
N ILE A 286 20.07 -10.18 29.01
CA ILE A 286 19.50 -9.06 28.26
C ILE A 286 19.46 -7.81 29.14
N GLY A 287 18.97 -7.93 30.37
CA GLY A 287 18.93 -6.84 31.34
C GLY A 287 20.28 -6.18 31.58
N ARG A 288 21.32 -6.97 31.84
CA ARG A 288 22.68 -6.48 32.01
C ARG A 288 23.19 -5.74 30.77
N SER A 289 22.86 -6.22 29.57
CA SER A 289 23.21 -5.52 28.32
C SER A 289 22.53 -4.16 28.17
N MET A 290 21.41 -3.96 28.87
CA MET A 290 20.64 -2.71 28.93
C MET A 290 20.99 -1.84 30.15
N GLY A 291 21.93 -2.26 30.99
CA GLY A 291 22.27 -1.57 32.25
C GLY A 291 21.19 -1.71 33.33
N LEU A 292 20.37 -2.76 33.28
CA LEU A 292 19.37 -3.10 34.28
C LEU A 292 19.96 -4.07 35.30
N GLU A 293 20.14 -3.60 36.53
CA GLU A 293 20.68 -4.37 37.66
C GLU A 293 19.72 -4.30 38.85
N ASP A 294 19.75 -5.30 39.73
CA ASP A 294 18.96 -5.37 40.98
C ASP A 294 17.41 -5.29 40.82
N ILE A 295 16.88 -5.66 39.64
CA ILE A 295 15.44 -5.75 39.38
C ILE A 295 14.99 -7.22 39.39
N PRO A 296 13.85 -7.58 40.03
CA PRO A 296 13.30 -8.93 39.92
C PRO A 296 13.09 -9.35 38.46
N VAL A 297 13.51 -10.57 38.10
CA VAL A 297 13.67 -11.02 36.71
C VAL A 297 12.41 -10.79 35.84
N LYS A 298 11.23 -11.21 36.31
CA LYS A 298 10.00 -11.03 35.52
C LYS A 298 9.57 -9.57 35.43
N ARG A 299 9.81 -8.75 36.47
CA ARG A 299 9.60 -7.29 36.38
C ARG A 299 10.55 -6.66 35.37
N MET A 300 11.81 -7.10 35.34
CA MET A 300 12.79 -6.66 34.35
C MET A 300 12.30 -6.94 32.91
N LEU A 301 11.77 -8.14 32.66
CA LEU A 301 11.21 -8.50 31.36
C LEU A 301 10.03 -7.60 30.95
N PHE A 302 8.97 -7.56 31.76
CA PHE A 302 7.71 -6.93 31.37
C PHE A 302 7.66 -5.41 31.54
N GLU A 303 8.38 -4.85 32.52
CA GLU A 303 8.34 -3.41 32.80
C GLU A 303 9.47 -2.64 32.10
N PHE A 304 10.54 -3.32 31.68
CA PHE A 304 11.72 -2.66 31.10
C PHE A 304 12.14 -3.21 29.75
N ILE A 305 12.38 -4.52 29.60
CA ILE A 305 12.90 -5.09 28.36
C ILE A 305 11.86 -4.97 27.22
N LEU A 306 10.67 -5.58 27.37
CA LEU A 306 9.63 -5.57 26.34
C LEU A 306 9.14 -4.15 25.98
N PRO A 307 8.94 -3.22 26.94
CA PRO A 307 8.59 -1.84 26.61
C PRO A 307 9.68 -1.09 25.82
N ASN A 308 10.97 -1.31 26.13
CA ASN A 308 12.06 -0.70 25.36
C ASN A 308 12.16 -1.28 23.96
N ILE A 309 11.97 -2.60 23.81
CA ILE A 309 11.88 -3.25 22.48
C ILE A 309 10.72 -2.66 21.68
N SER A 310 9.53 -2.59 22.27
CA SER A 310 8.34 -2.01 21.63
C SER A 310 8.61 -0.59 21.14
N LYS A 311 9.25 0.24 21.98
CA LYS A 311 9.63 1.60 21.61
C LYS A 311 10.64 1.63 20.47
N TYR A 312 11.67 0.77 20.51
CA TYR A 312 12.67 0.68 19.44
C TYR A 312 12.06 0.27 18.10
N LEU A 313 11.16 -0.71 18.12
CA LEU A 313 10.43 -1.18 16.95
C LEU A 313 9.34 -0.19 16.49
N ASN A 314 9.11 0.92 17.20
CA ASN A 314 8.04 1.88 16.96
C ASN A 314 6.65 1.22 16.96
N LEU A 315 6.36 0.35 17.93
CA LEU A 315 5.04 -0.25 18.14
C LEU A 315 4.02 0.78 18.63
N ASN A 316 2.78 0.63 18.18
CA ASN A 316 1.65 1.43 18.61
C ASN A 316 1.16 0.96 19.98
N LYS A 317 0.35 1.79 20.65
CA LYS A 317 -0.23 1.44 21.95
C LYS A 317 -1.22 0.27 21.90
N GLU A 318 -1.77 -0.02 20.72
CA GLU A 318 -2.73 -1.11 20.51
C GLU A 318 -2.04 -2.42 20.08
N ASP A 319 -0.73 -2.37 19.81
CA ASP A 319 0.07 -3.56 19.49
C ASP A 319 0.26 -4.39 20.77
N ASN A 320 0.10 -5.70 20.67
CA ASN A 320 0.15 -6.65 21.80
C ASN A 320 1.45 -7.49 21.80
N TYR A 321 1.51 -8.55 22.62
CA TYR A 321 2.75 -9.33 22.77
C TYR A 321 3.12 -10.09 21.49
N GLN A 322 2.16 -10.65 20.76
CA GLN A 322 2.45 -11.27 19.45
C GLN A 322 3.02 -10.24 18.45
N ASP A 323 2.52 -8.99 18.46
CA ASP A 323 3.01 -7.95 17.55
C ASP A 323 4.47 -7.58 17.86
N ILE A 324 4.89 -7.61 19.14
CA ILE A 324 6.30 -7.46 19.54
C ILE A 324 7.15 -8.57 18.93
N ILE A 325 6.76 -9.83 19.13
CA ILE A 325 7.52 -10.98 18.63
C ILE A 325 7.60 -10.97 17.10
N ILE A 326 6.48 -10.72 16.44
CA ILE A 326 6.43 -10.64 14.99
C ILE A 326 7.35 -9.54 14.46
N ALA A 327 7.33 -8.34 15.06
CA ALA A 327 8.19 -7.23 14.61
C ALA A 327 9.69 -7.55 14.75
N LEU A 328 10.08 -8.32 15.78
CA LEU A 328 11.46 -8.81 15.93
C LEU A 328 11.81 -9.81 14.81
N LEU A 329 10.93 -10.78 14.55
CA LEU A 329 11.10 -11.76 13.48
C LEU A 329 11.18 -11.10 12.10
N GLU A 330 10.37 -10.08 11.83
CA GLU A 330 10.42 -9.34 10.57
C GLU A 330 11.77 -8.63 10.36
N ASN A 331 12.38 -8.11 11.43
CA ASN A 331 13.72 -7.51 11.33
C ASN A 331 14.77 -8.54 10.91
N MET A 332 14.72 -9.73 11.52
CA MET A 332 15.59 -10.85 11.19
C MET A 332 15.35 -11.41 9.79
N ALA A 333 14.09 -11.48 9.36
CA ALA A 333 13.67 -11.94 8.04
C ALA A 333 14.19 -11.02 6.93
N LYS A 334 14.19 -9.69 7.17
CA LYS A 334 14.73 -8.70 6.23
C LYS A 334 16.23 -8.91 5.98
N GLU A 335 17.01 -9.10 7.04
CA GLU A 335 18.45 -9.34 6.94
C GLU A 335 18.76 -10.61 6.14
N ARG A 336 17.90 -11.62 6.29
CA ARG A 336 17.99 -12.92 5.62
C ARG A 336 17.33 -12.95 4.24
N GLN A 337 16.75 -11.83 3.78
CA GLN A 337 16.05 -11.72 2.50
C GLN A 337 14.95 -12.77 2.31
N ILE A 338 14.23 -13.11 3.38
CA ILE A 338 13.08 -14.02 3.32
C ILE A 338 12.00 -13.41 2.43
N GLU A 339 11.39 -14.25 1.59
CA GLU A 339 10.34 -13.87 0.65
C GLU A 339 9.18 -13.19 1.38
N LYS A 340 8.79 -12.00 0.91
CA LYS A 340 7.74 -11.19 1.56
C LYS A 340 6.35 -11.62 1.13
N PHE A 341 6.16 -11.95 -0.14
CA PHE A 341 4.85 -12.24 -0.72
C PHE A 341 4.48 -13.70 -0.52
N LYS A 342 4.25 -14.07 0.74
CA LYS A 342 3.77 -15.37 1.20
C LYS A 342 3.09 -15.20 2.55
N ILE A 343 2.03 -15.97 2.79
CA ILE A 343 1.40 -16.07 4.11
C ILE A 343 2.15 -17.13 4.91
N TYR A 344 2.52 -16.80 6.15
CA TYR A 344 3.24 -17.68 7.04
C TYR A 344 2.43 -17.95 8.31
N SER A 345 2.48 -19.18 8.83
CA SER A 345 2.23 -19.38 10.26
C SER A 345 3.40 -18.79 11.06
N LEU A 346 3.17 -18.41 12.32
CA LEU A 346 4.24 -17.84 13.16
C LEU A 346 5.41 -18.83 13.31
N LEU A 347 5.10 -20.13 13.48
CA LEU A 347 6.10 -21.19 13.64
C LEU A 347 6.91 -21.42 12.36
N ASP A 348 6.25 -21.49 11.20
CA ASP A 348 6.96 -21.65 9.92
C ASP A 348 7.87 -20.46 9.64
N PHE A 349 7.43 -19.25 9.99
CA PHE A 349 8.24 -18.04 9.83
C PHE A 349 9.49 -18.07 10.72
N LEU A 350 9.33 -18.46 11.98
CA LEU A 350 10.42 -18.65 12.92
C LEU A 350 11.42 -19.70 12.41
N ASN A 351 10.95 -20.87 11.99
CA ASN A 351 11.79 -21.95 11.48
C ASN A 351 12.56 -21.52 10.22
N LEU A 352 11.90 -20.80 9.31
CA LEU A 352 12.56 -20.29 8.11
C LEU A 352 13.68 -19.28 8.41
N ILE A 353 13.53 -18.48 9.47
CA ILE A 353 14.56 -17.57 9.96
C ILE A 353 15.76 -18.34 10.53
N LYS A 354 15.52 -19.45 11.24
CA LYS A 354 16.56 -20.34 11.77
C LYS A 354 17.29 -21.10 10.64
N ASP A 355 16.57 -21.70 9.70
CA ASP A 355 17.14 -22.53 8.65
C ASP A 355 18.00 -21.77 7.63
N ASN A 356 17.74 -20.48 7.43
CA ASN A 356 18.58 -19.62 6.56
C ASN A 356 19.95 -19.27 7.17
N GLU A 357 20.30 -19.85 8.32
CA GLU A 357 21.63 -19.80 8.93
C GLU A 357 22.60 -20.79 8.29
N LYS A 358 23.12 -20.52 7.08
CA LYS A 358 24.26 -21.31 6.58
C LYS A 358 25.53 -21.10 7.44
N GLU A 359 25.94 -22.17 8.13
CA GLU A 359 27.30 -22.57 8.58
C GLU A 359 28.33 -21.45 8.84
N GLY A 360 28.00 -20.47 9.68
CA GLY A 360 28.93 -19.40 10.00
C GLY A 360 28.77 -18.94 11.44
N ASN A 361 29.35 -19.70 12.38
CA ASN A 361 29.65 -19.35 13.76
C ASN A 361 28.89 -18.12 14.28
N PHE A 362 27.74 -18.37 14.90
CA PHE A 362 26.87 -17.43 15.60
C PHE A 362 27.65 -16.37 16.42
N HIS A 363 28.77 -16.75 17.04
CA HIS A 363 29.62 -15.84 17.81
C HIS A 363 30.53 -14.89 17.00
N ASN A 364 30.94 -15.22 15.76
CA ASN A 364 31.98 -14.47 15.05
C ASN A 364 31.43 -13.36 14.13
N LYS A 365 30.20 -13.48 13.63
CA LYS A 365 29.60 -12.43 12.77
C LYS A 365 29.10 -11.21 13.56
N ILE A 366 28.84 -11.37 14.85
CA ILE A 366 28.51 -10.30 15.81
C ILE A 366 29.59 -9.20 15.79
N GLN A 367 30.86 -9.56 15.59
CA GLN A 367 31.97 -8.60 15.57
C GLN A 367 32.04 -7.73 14.29
N LEU A 368 31.46 -8.19 13.18
CA LEU A 368 31.51 -7.51 11.88
C LEU A 368 30.36 -6.51 11.70
N SER A 369 29.15 -6.83 12.19
CA SER A 369 28.02 -5.88 12.26
C SER A 369 28.38 -4.64 13.11
N LEU A 370 29.09 -4.87 14.23
CA LEU A 370 29.59 -3.82 15.12
C LEU A 370 30.59 -2.83 14.48
N ARG A 371 31.30 -3.21 13.41
CA ARG A 371 32.25 -2.31 12.73
C ARG A 371 31.58 -1.38 11.71
N GLY A 372 30.48 -1.79 11.08
CA GLY A 372 29.72 -0.96 10.14
C GLY A 372 28.93 0.17 10.82
N LEU A 373 28.44 -0.11 12.04
CA LEU A 373 27.58 0.80 12.81
C LEU A 373 28.33 1.89 13.58
N LYS A 374 29.66 1.76 13.77
CA LYS A 374 30.49 2.77 14.45
C LYS A 374 30.57 4.12 13.72
N ARG A 375 30.06 4.24 12.49
CA ARG A 375 30.24 5.45 11.67
C ARG A 375 29.04 6.40 11.63
N LYS A 376 27.90 6.09 12.27
CA LYS A 376 26.66 6.88 12.05
C LYS A 376 25.80 7.27 13.26
N ALA A 377 26.25 7.13 14.50
CA ALA A 377 25.50 7.70 15.62
C ALA A 377 26.43 8.17 16.76
N ILE A 378 26.85 9.43 16.67
CA ILE A 378 27.18 10.25 17.83
C ILE A 378 25.92 11.09 18.06
N GLU A 379 25.20 10.80 19.14
CA GLU A 379 24.34 11.68 19.96
C GLU A 379 23.20 10.90 20.64
N ASN A 380 23.52 10.40 21.84
CA ASN A 380 22.68 10.27 23.04
C ASN A 380 21.25 9.69 22.91
N PHE A 381 21.14 8.35 23.03
CA PHE A 381 20.61 7.63 24.20
C PHE A 381 20.79 6.11 23.97
N THR A 382 21.51 5.45 24.89
CA THR A 382 21.63 4.00 25.15
C THR A 382 21.40 3.04 23.98
N GLN A 383 22.52 2.64 23.36
CA GLN A 383 22.69 1.44 22.52
C GLN A 383 22.29 0.18 23.29
N VAL A 384 21.01 -0.19 23.24
CA VAL A 384 20.57 -1.56 23.46
C VAL A 384 20.77 -2.29 22.15
N ASN A 385 21.61 -3.33 22.15
CA ASN A 385 21.86 -4.15 20.97
C ASN A 385 20.69 -5.11 20.76
N VAL A 386 19.64 -4.62 20.07
CA VAL A 386 18.40 -5.38 19.80
C VAL A 386 18.69 -6.69 19.07
N ASP A 387 19.80 -6.78 18.33
CA ASP A 387 20.24 -8.02 17.68
C ASP A 387 20.58 -9.11 18.71
N ILE A 388 21.21 -8.75 19.84
CA ILE A 388 21.50 -9.69 20.95
C ILE A 388 20.20 -10.13 21.63
N ILE A 389 19.22 -9.23 21.73
CA ILE A 389 17.91 -9.54 22.33
C ILE A 389 17.14 -10.50 21.42
N ASN A 390 17.14 -10.26 20.10
CA ASN A 390 16.54 -11.13 19.10
C ASN A 390 17.15 -12.53 19.13
N GLU A 391 18.47 -12.62 19.14
CA GLU A 391 19.22 -13.88 19.20
C GLU A 391 18.88 -14.69 20.45
N LYS A 392 18.69 -14.02 21.60
CA LYS A 392 18.47 -14.68 22.89
C LYS A 392 17.01 -15.07 23.13
N LEU A 393 16.07 -14.19 22.81
CA LEU A 393 14.64 -14.41 23.09
C LEU A 393 14.03 -15.52 22.22
N LEU A 394 14.56 -15.75 21.02
CA LEU A 394 13.99 -16.66 20.03
C LEU A 394 14.51 -18.10 20.07
N CYS A 395 15.71 -18.34 20.63
CA CYS A 395 16.21 -19.70 20.89
C CYS A 395 15.36 -20.46 21.92
N LEU A 396 14.47 -19.78 22.63
CA LEU A 396 13.68 -20.33 23.75
C LEU A 396 12.17 -20.36 23.48
N LEU A 397 11.71 -19.76 22.38
CA LEU A 397 10.39 -20.08 21.80
C LEU A 397 10.39 -21.46 21.10
N ASP A 398 11.40 -22.28 21.39
CA ASP A 398 11.76 -23.55 20.75
C ASP A 398 11.45 -24.79 21.62
N GLU A 399 11.05 -24.62 22.89
CA GLU A 399 10.73 -25.79 23.72
C GLU A 399 9.31 -26.29 23.39
N GLU A 400 9.31 -27.48 22.78
CA GLU A 400 8.20 -28.28 22.26
C GLU A 400 6.93 -28.25 23.12
N GLU A 401 5.97 -27.42 22.71
CA GLU A 401 4.50 -27.65 22.63
C GLU A 401 3.79 -26.34 22.24
#